data_AF-A0A445BLC0-F1
#
_entry.id   AF-A0A445BLC0-F1
#
_cell.length_a   1.000
_cell.length_b   1.000
_cell.length_c   1.000
_cell.angle_alpha   90.00
_cell.angle_beta   90.00
_cell.angle_gamma   90.00
#
_symmetry.space_group_name_H-M   'P 1'
#
loop_
_entity.id
_entity.type
_entity.pdbx_description
1 polymer ?
#
loop_
_entity_poly.entity_id
_entity_poly.type
_entity_poly.pdbx_seq_one_letter_code
_entity_poly.pdbx_strand_id
1 'polypeptide(L)' 'MKISSMVQIRGSIPLFWSQEASPLNIKPDIILSKKDNTFEATRLHFENLVKRYGNPIIILNLIKTHEKKP' A
#
# COMPACT_ATOMS: atom_id res chain seq x y z
N MET A 1 13.24 2.49 -36.63
CA MET A 1 12.20 3.05 -35.75
C MET A 1 12.52 2.63 -34.32
N LYS A 2 12.65 3.56 -33.37
CA LYS A 2 12.89 3.24 -31.95
C LYS A 2 11.60 3.49 -31.17
N ILE A 3 11.16 2.50 -30.39
CA ILE A 3 9.97 2.57 -29.54
C ILE A 3 10.41 2.23 -28.11
N SER A 4 9.86 2.92 -27.12
CA SER A 4 10.13 2.69 -25.70
C SER A 4 8.82 2.72 -24.91
N SER A 5 8.80 2.06 -23.75
CA SER A 5 7.64 1.97 -22.87
C SER A 5 8.10 1.96 -21.41
N MET A 6 7.30 2.54 -20.51
CA MET A 6 7.55 2.61 -19.06
C MET A 6 6.22 2.42 -18.32
N VAL A 7 6.24 1.68 -17.21
CA VAL A 7 5.04 1.39 -16.39
C VAL A 7 5.28 1.81 -14.95
N GLN A 8 4.29 2.47 -14.36
CA GLN A 8 4.21 2.76 -12.93
C GLN A 8 2.87 2.27 -12.38
N ILE A 9 2.88 1.69 -11.18
CA ILE A 9 1.69 1.14 -10.53
C ILE A 9 1.32 1.94 -9.28
N ARG A 10 0.02 2.01 -8.97
CA ARG A 10 -0.53 2.57 -7.72
C ARG A 10 -1.54 1.59 -7.14
N GLY A 11 -1.48 1.35 -5.84
CA GLY A 11 -2.39 0.45 -5.14
C GLY A 11 -2.54 0.83 -3.67
N SER A 12 -3.47 0.15 -3.00
CA SER A 12 -3.63 0.20 -1.55
C SER A 12 -2.40 -0.39 -0.85
N ILE A 13 -2.14 0.03 0.38
CA ILE A 13 -1.09 -0.59 1.21
C ILE A 13 -1.47 -2.06 1.44
N PRO A 14 -0.59 -3.03 1.13
CA PRO A 14 -0.90 -4.45 1.19
C PRO A 14 -0.85 -4.99 2.63
N LEU A 15 -1.57 -4.32 3.53
CA LEU A 15 -1.77 -4.68 4.93
C LEU A 15 -3.27 -4.75 5.18
N PHE A 16 -3.68 -5.50 6.21
CA PHE A 16 -5.03 -5.39 6.71
C PHE A 16 -5.15 -4.10 7.52
N TRP A 17 -5.84 -3.12 6.96
CA TRP A 17 -6.16 -1.87 7.63
C TRP A 17 -7.63 -1.52 7.39
N SER A 18 -8.17 -0.68 8.25
CA SER A 18 -9.53 -0.16 8.14
C SER A 18 -9.58 1.31 8.56
N GLN A 19 -10.58 2.02 8.03
CA GLN A 19 -10.97 3.35 8.46
C GLN A 19 -12.47 3.35 8.68
N GLU A 20 -12.95 4.15 9.63
CA GLU A 20 -14.39 4.37 9.79
C GLU A 20 -14.93 5.11 8.56
N ALA A 21 -15.92 4.53 7.90
CA ALA A 21 -16.59 5.12 6.74
C ALA A 21 -17.72 6.06 7.19
N SER A 22 -17.38 7.11 7.95
CA SER A 22 -18.34 8.11 8.42
C SER A 22 -18.19 9.42 7.63
N PRO A 23 -19.24 9.94 6.97
CA PRO A 23 -19.20 11.23 6.28
C PRO A 23 -18.92 12.43 7.19
N LEU A 24 -19.14 12.27 8.50
CA LEU A 24 -18.90 13.30 9.50
C LEU A 24 -17.44 13.35 9.96
N ASN A 25 -16.67 12.28 9.70
CA ASN A 25 -15.28 12.18 10.11
C ASN A 25 -14.36 12.58 8.93
N ILE A 26 -13.91 13.83 8.93
CA ILE A 26 -13.14 14.43 7.82
C ILE A 26 -11.78 13.72 7.61
N LYS A 27 -11.23 13.11 8.65
CA LYS A 27 -9.96 12.40 8.59
C LYS A 27 -9.97 11.20 9.55
N PRO A 28 -10.57 10.06 9.14
CA PRO A 28 -10.66 8.88 9.99
C PRO A 28 -9.27 8.26 10.20
N ASP A 29 -9.04 7.76 11.42
CA ASP A 29 -7.80 7.09 11.78
C ASP A 29 -7.59 5.80 10.99
N ILE A 30 -6.36 5.56 10.57
CA ILE A 30 -5.95 4.30 9.94
C ILE A 30 -5.70 3.28 11.03
N ILE A 31 -6.59 2.30 11.15
CA ILE A 31 -6.48 1.23 12.13
C ILE A 31 -5.81 0.04 11.47
N LEU A 32 -4.62 -0.33 11.94
CA LEU A 32 -3.94 -1.55 11.51
C LEU A 32 -4.52 -2.77 12.24
N SER A 33 -4.96 -3.76 11.47
CA SER A 33 -5.56 -4.97 11.98
C SER A 33 -4.50 -6.05 12.19
N LYS A 34 -4.39 -6.59 13.41
CA LYS A 34 -3.51 -7.73 13.76
C LYS A 34 -4.03 -9.10 13.27
N LYS A 35 -4.84 -9.12 12.20
CA LYS A 35 -5.45 -10.35 11.67
C LYS A 35 -4.44 -11.28 11.02
N ASP A 36 -3.34 -10.75 10.53
CA ASP A 36 -2.29 -11.52 9.87
C ASP A 36 -0.99 -11.39 10.66
N ASN A 37 -0.74 -12.36 11.53
CA ASN A 37 0.45 -12.37 12.39
C ASN A 37 1.74 -12.70 11.61
N THR A 38 1.61 -13.34 10.44
CA THR A 38 2.74 -13.80 9.62
C THR A 38 2.94 -12.98 8.35
N PHE A 39 2.09 -11.99 8.08
CA PHE A 39 2.07 -11.18 6.87
C PHE A 39 1.97 -12.00 5.59
N GLU A 40 1.28 -13.13 5.63
CA GLU A 40 1.15 -14.03 4.49
C GLU A 40 0.46 -13.36 3.30
N ALA A 41 -0.60 -12.58 3.53
CA ALA A 41 -1.30 -11.88 2.46
C ALA A 41 -0.41 -10.81 1.81
N THR A 42 0.39 -10.11 2.63
CA THR A 42 1.37 -9.13 2.17
C THR A 42 2.46 -9.79 1.33
N ARG A 43 3.00 -10.93 1.77
CA ARG A 43 4.00 -11.71 1.01
C ARG A 43 3.45 -12.12 -0.35
N LEU A 44 2.28 -12.75 -0.39
CA LEU A 44 1.64 -13.19 -1.62
C LEU A 44 1.36 -12.02 -2.59
N HIS A 45 1.00 -10.85 -2.06
CA HIS A 45 0.82 -9.64 -2.86
C HIS A 45 2.12 -9.22 -3.57
N PHE A 46 3.26 -9.18 -2.86
CA PHE A 46 4.54 -8.82 -3.47
C PHE A 46 5.09 -9.91 -4.39
N GLU A 47 4.91 -11.18 -4.08
CA GLU A 47 5.24 -12.28 -5.01
C GLU A 47 4.49 -12.14 -6.32
N ASN A 48 3.22 -11.74 -6.26
CA ASN A 48 2.42 -11.48 -7.45
C ASN A 48 2.95 -10.28 -8.25
N LEU A 49 3.39 -9.19 -7.59
CA LEU A 49 4.00 -8.05 -8.26
C LEU A 49 5.33 -8.42 -8.92
N VAL A 50 6.20 -9.16 -8.22
CA VAL A 50 7.47 -9.65 -8.78
C VAL A 50 7.22 -10.53 -10.01
N LYS A 51 6.21 -11.41 -9.95
CA LYS A 51 5.85 -12.27 -11.08
C LYS A 51 5.38 -11.47 -12.31
N ARG A 52 4.74 -10.32 -12.14
CA ARG A 52 4.23 -9.49 -13.25
C ARG A 52 5.23 -8.46 -13.77
N TYR A 53 6.00 -7.85 -12.87
CA TYR A 53 6.79 -6.64 -13.16
C TYR A 53 8.29 -6.80 -12.90
N GLY A 54 8.73 -7.96 -12.36
CA GLY A 54 10.12 -8.23 -12.06
C GLY A 54 10.60 -7.68 -10.72
N ASN A 55 11.91 -7.68 -10.52
CA ASN A 55 12.60 -7.24 -9.31
C ASN A 55 13.71 -6.25 -9.70
N PRO A 56 13.95 -5.13 -9.00
CA PRO A 56 13.32 -4.69 -7.75
C PRO A 56 11.90 -4.15 -7.89
N ILE A 57 11.07 -4.37 -6.88
CA ILE A 57 9.86 -3.58 -6.63
C ILE A 57 10.24 -2.44 -5.68
N ILE A 58 10.14 -1.20 -6.16
CA ILE A 58 10.43 0.01 -5.37
C ILE A 58 9.11 0.64 -4.95
N ILE A 59 8.93 0.83 -3.65
CA ILE A 59 7.70 1.37 -3.07
C ILE A 59 7.96 2.78 -2.56
N LEU A 60 7.13 3.73 -2.99
CA LEU A 60 7.11 5.09 -2.46
C LEU A 60 5.91 5.25 -1.52
N ASN A 61 6.18 5.35 -0.21
CA ASN A 61 5.17 5.67 0.79
C ASN A 61 5.27 7.15 1.19
N LEU A 62 4.15 7.88 1.07
CA LEU A 62 4.04 9.31 1.41
C LEU A 62 3.22 9.57 2.67
N ILE A 63 2.89 8.53 3.46
CA ILE A 63 2.26 8.71 4.77
C ILE A 63 3.21 9.50 5.68
N LYS A 64 2.69 10.57 6.29
CA LYS A 64 3.42 11.34 7.29
C LYS A 64 3.62 10.51 8.55
N THR A 65 4.85 10.39 9.01
CA THR A 65 5.18 9.76 10.29
C THR A 65 4.82 10.63 11.49
N HIS A 66 4.79 11.96 11.31
CA HIS A 66 4.37 12.93 12.30
C HIS A 66 3.38 13.92 11.70
N GLU A 67 2.20 14.03 12.30
CA GLU A 67 1.20 15.03 11.94
C GLU A 67 1.50 16.36 12.64
N LYS A 68 1.22 17.49 11.97
CA LYS A 68 1.45 18.84 12.53
C LYS A 68 0.49 19.17 13.68
N LYS A 69 -0.59 18.41 13.84
CA LYS A 69 -1.53 18.51 14.96
C LYS A 69 -1.84 17.07 15.41
N PRO A 70 -1.70 16.75 16.71
CA PRO A 70 -2.05 15.44 17.25
C PRO A 70 -3.54 15.15 17.08
#